data_AF-A0A6G9SQ80-F1
#
_entry.id   AF-A0A6G9SQ80-F1
#
_cell.length_a   1.000
_cell.length_b   1.000
_cell.length_c   1.000
_cell.angle_alpha   90.00
_cell.angle_beta   90.00
_cell.angle_gamma   90.00
#
_symmetry.space_group_name_H-M   'P 1'
#
loop_
_entity.id
_entity.type
_entity.pdbx_description
1 polymer ?
#
loop_
_entity_poly.entity_id
_entity_poly.type
_entity_poly.pdbx_seq_one_letter_code
_entity_poly.pdbx_strand_id
1 'polypeptide(L)' 'MNSCKSGAKGKNTVTSDVSTWFEWARKQRIVIAMSGSVVFTPDGDAVEIQEMMRRFPDELRE' A
#
# COMPACT_ATOMS: atom_id res chain seq x y z
N MET A 1 4.78 42.45 2.25
CA MET A 1 4.92 41.10 2.83
C MET A 1 3.84 40.21 2.22
N ASN A 2 4.10 39.54 1.11
CA ASN A 2 3.21 38.46 0.64
C ASN A 2 3.93 37.13 0.88
N SER A 3 3.30 36.34 1.73
CA SER A 3 3.82 35.12 2.31
C SER A 3 4.18 34.09 1.25
N CYS A 4 5.40 33.56 1.35
CA CYS A 4 5.87 32.43 0.57
C CYS A 4 4.90 31.25 0.75
N LYS A 5 4.32 30.78 -0.35
CA LYS A 5 3.47 29.60 -0.40
C LYS A 5 4.32 28.38 -0.07
N SER A 6 4.39 28.04 1.21
CA SER A 6 5.00 26.79 1.70
C SER A 6 4.23 25.63 1.06
N GLY A 7 4.78 25.10 -0.04
CA GLY A 7 4.36 23.84 -0.63
C GLY A 7 4.72 22.73 0.35
N ALA A 8 3.85 22.50 1.34
CA ALA A 8 3.88 21.28 2.12
C ALA A 8 3.64 20.14 1.13
N LYS A 9 4.72 19.53 0.66
CA LYS A 9 4.72 18.24 -0.01
C LYS A 9 4.10 17.29 0.98
N GLY A 10 2.78 17.10 0.90
CA GLY A 10 2.02 16.25 1.80
C GLY A 10 2.76 14.94 1.86
N LYS A 11 3.37 14.67 3.01
CA LYS A 11 4.11 13.44 3.26
C LYS A 11 3.11 12.35 2.94
N ASN A 12 3.35 11.60 1.88
CA ASN A 12 2.39 10.68 1.29
C ASN A 12 2.31 9.45 2.21
N THR A 13 1.77 9.63 3.42
CA THR A 13 1.69 8.62 4.48
C THR A 13 1.01 7.36 3.96
N VAL A 14 0.03 7.54 3.07
CA VAL A 14 -0.65 6.49 2.30
C VAL A 14 0.34 5.57 1.56
N THR A 15 1.39 6.12 0.95
CA THR A 15 2.38 5.30 0.22
C THR A 15 3.32 4.51 1.13
N SER A 16 3.65 5.03 2.32
CA SER A 16 4.48 4.33 3.29
C SER A 16 3.75 3.14 3.92
N ASP A 17 2.46 3.32 4.21
CA ASP A 17 1.59 2.27 4.73
C ASP A 17 1.43 1.13 3.72
N VAL A 18 1.12 1.50 2.47
CA VAL A 18 0.99 0.58 1.34
C VAL A 18 2.26 -0.25 1.11
N SER A 19 3.43 0.39 1.14
CA SER A 19 4.70 -0.31 0.90
C SER A 19 4.99 -1.32 2.02
N THR A 20 4.75 -0.93 3.27
CA THR A 20 4.97 -1.78 4.45
C THR A 20 4.04 -2.99 4.43
N TRP A 21 2.76 -2.76 4.13
CA TRP A 21 1.78 -3.82 3.97
C TRP A 21 2.17 -4.78 2.82
N PHE A 22 2.58 -4.24 1.66
CA PHE A 22 2.96 -5.05 0.52
C PHE A 22 4.15 -5.97 0.82
N GLU A 23 5.18 -5.48 1.52
CA GLU A 23 6.32 -6.31 1.89
C GLU A 23 5.93 -7.48 2.81
N TRP A 24 5.06 -7.23 3.79
CA TRP A 24 4.52 -8.29 4.65
C TRP A 24 3.67 -9.27 3.85
N ALA A 25 2.71 -8.77 3.06
CA ALA A 25 1.80 -9.59 2.26
C ALA A 25 2.57 -10.48 1.27
N ARG A 26 3.66 -9.95 0.68
CA ARG A 26 4.55 -10.72 -0.19
C ARG A 26 5.30 -11.82 0.56
N LYS A 27 5.78 -11.57 1.79
CA LYS A 27 6.42 -12.60 2.62
C LYS A 27 5.47 -13.74 2.98
N GLN A 28 4.21 -13.42 3.24
CA GLN A 28 3.13 -14.39 3.49
C GLN A 28 2.59 -15.06 2.22
N ARG A 29 3.12 -14.71 1.03
CA ARG A 29 2.62 -15.13 -0.28
C ARG A 29 1.13 -14.81 -0.51
N ILE A 30 0.62 -13.75 0.10
CA ILE A 30 -0.73 -13.23 -0.15
C ILE A 30 -0.77 -12.48 -1.48
N VAL A 31 0.33 -11.82 -1.86
CA VAL A 31 0.52 -11.12 -3.14
C VAL A 31 1.89 -11.46 -3.75
N ILE A 32 2.00 -11.38 -5.07
CA ILE A 32 3.24 -11.66 -5.81
C ILE A 32 3.85 -10.41 -6.45
N ALA A 33 3.03 -9.46 -6.87
CA ALA A 33 3.45 -8.24 -7.56
C ALA A 33 2.45 -7.11 -7.33
N MET A 34 2.87 -5.88 -7.62
CA MET A 34 2.05 -4.68 -7.51
C MET A 34 2.32 -3.76 -8.70
N SER A 35 1.26 -3.13 -9.20
CA SER A 35 1.32 -2.09 -10.23
C SER A 35 0.37 -0.95 -9.86
N GLY A 36 0.92 0.22 -9.52
CA GLY A 36 0.12 1.37 -9.09
C GLY A 36 -0.68 1.06 -7.83
N SER A 37 -2.01 1.00 -7.92
CA SER A 37 -2.92 0.69 -6.79
C SER A 37 -3.44 -0.74 -6.81
N VAL A 38 -2.89 -1.60 -7.68
CA VAL A 38 -3.36 -2.97 -7.90
C VAL A 38 -2.29 -3.96 -7.49
N VAL A 39 -2.70 -5.02 -6.81
CA VAL A 39 -1.84 -6.14 -6.43
C VAL A 39 -2.29 -7.41 -7.13
N PHE A 40 -1.33 -8.27 -7.42
CA PHE A 40 -1.55 -9.55 -8.07
C PHE A 40 -1.45 -10.67 -7.04
N THR A 41 -2.46 -11.54 -6.96
CA THR A 41 -2.46 -12.72 -6.10
C THR A 41 -1.66 -13.87 -6.74
N PRO A 42 -1.24 -14.88 -5.97
CA PRO A 42 -0.62 -16.08 -6.52
C PRO A 42 -1.51 -16.83 -7.51
N ASP A 43 -2.83 -16.74 -7.34
CA ASP A 43 -3.84 -17.32 -8.23
C ASP A 43 -3.97 -16.58 -9.57
N GLY A 44 -3.34 -15.40 -9.70
CA GLY A 44 -3.35 -14.60 -10.92
C GLY A 44 -4.43 -13.51 -10.94
N ASP A 45 -5.14 -13.29 -9.84
CA ASP A 45 -6.14 -12.23 -9.73
C ASP A 45 -5.47 -10.86 -9.56
N ALA A 46 -6.07 -9.85 -10.19
CA ALA A 46 -5.71 -8.44 -9.99
C ALA A 46 -6.75 -7.79 -9.08
N VAL A 47 -6.32 -7.32 -7.91
CA VAL A 47 -7.21 -6.76 -6.88
C VAL A 47 -6.69 -5.39 -6.43
N GLU A 48 -7.59 -4.46 -6.13
CA GLU A 48 -7.19 -3.17 -5.56
C GLU A 48 -6.51 -3.36 -4.20
N ILE A 49 -5.42 -2.64 -3.98
CA ILE A 49 -4.63 -2.74 -2.75
C ILE A 49 -5.44 -2.37 -1.52
N GLN A 50 -6.33 -1.38 -1.61
CA GLN A 50 -7.18 -0.96 -0.50
C GLN A 50 -8.17 -2.06 -0.09
N GLU A 51 -8.67 -2.83 -1.05
CA GLU A 51 -9.52 -3.98 -0.78
C GLU A 51 -8.71 -5.11 -0.13
N MET A 52 -7.51 -5.39 -0.64
CA MET A 52 -6.64 -6.40 -0.04
C MET A 52 -6.17 -6.02 1.37
N MET A 53 -5.87 -4.75 1.63
CA MET A 53 -5.53 -4.24 2.96
C MET A 53 -6.70 -4.37 3.95
N ARG A 54 -7.96 -4.28 3.48
CA ARG A 54 -9.14 -4.54 4.32
C ARG A 54 -9.34 -6.02 4.63
N ARG A 55 -9.03 -6.90 3.67
CA ARG A 55 -9.10 -8.36 3.85
C ARG A 55 -7.97 -8.90 4.72
N PHE A 56 -6.80 -8.28 4.63
CA PHE A 56 -5.58 -8.65 5.34
C PHE A 56 -4.98 -7.42 6.04
N PRO A 57 -5.58 -6.95 7.13
CA PRO A 57 -5.05 -5.80 7.85
C PRO A 57 -3.68 -6.12 8.47
N ASP A 58 -2.84 -5.10 8.60
CA ASP A 58 -1.49 -5.18 9.17
C ASP A 58 -1.44 -5.58 10.65
N GLU A 59 -2.59 -5.61 11.34
CA GLU A 59 -2.75 -6.17 12.69
C GLU A 59 -2.55 -7.70 12.76
N LEU A 60 -2.64 -8.42 11.62
CA LEU A 60 -2.37 -9.86 11.52
C LEU A 60 -0.85 -10.20 11.46
N ARG A 61 0.03 -9.27 11.86
CA ARG A 61 1.50 -9.40 11.83
C ARG A 61 2.10 -10.17 13.02
N GLU A 62 1.27 -10.84 13.82
CA GLU A 62 1.67 -11.61 15.02
C GLU A 62 2.56 -12.81 14.69
#